data_AF-A0AAV4TGI1-F1
#
_entry.id   AF-A0AAV4TGI1-F1
#
_cell.length_a   1.000
_cell.length_b   1.000
_cell.length_c   1.000
_cell.angle_alpha   90.00
_cell.angle_beta   90.00
_cell.angle_gamma   90.00
#
_symmetry.space_group_name_H-M   'P 1'
#
loop_
_entity.id
_entity.type
_entity.pdbx_description
1 polymer ?
#
loop_
_entity_poly.entity_id
_entity_poly.type
_entity_poly.pdbx_seq_one_letter_code
_entity_poly.pdbx_strand_id
1 'polypeptide(L)'
;MTNTQALRKGMFDSRLSCIRKLRVGDKVPYWGGIKSLFAPVVGFLPALDDSSRGNYGIMDQVAALHWVQENIAEFGGNPRNVTVFGHGTGAAFVNLLMLSPLARGLFQRGVLQSGSALSPWAIARDALTYTKQVAAHLKCPTKDSAALITCLGKRPIEDILNAPLRIPDHLIAFGPTIDGVVIPGEPADLMEKQTELFSQYDMLIGVSRIEYYSKFTSQEDKMGIEEDRRDRLLRTLVRNLYNYHLQEIFLTVVNEYTDWSKPDQHPINILDATADAMGDALVVAPLIRTGNYHSKLHKSSQKGTFMYVFMYQTEESYYAQRMGCIHGEDVPYIFGAPLVNSLSHFHRNFSRSEGSLSEAVMTYWTNFAKYG
;
A
#
# COMPACT_ATOMS: atom_id res chain seq x y z
N MET A 1 -30.36 -2.96 18.64
CA MET A 1 -28.93 -2.64 18.83
C MET A 1 -28.42 -3.53 19.95
N THR A 2 -27.68 -4.58 19.62
CA THR A 2 -27.26 -5.62 20.57
C THR A 2 -26.05 -5.15 21.39
N ASN A 3 -25.93 -5.61 22.65
CA ASN A 3 -24.89 -5.25 23.64
C ASN A 3 -23.44 -5.29 23.12
N THR A 4 -23.18 -6.04 22.04
CA THR A 4 -21.90 -6.11 21.35
C THR A 4 -21.51 -4.79 20.64
N GLN A 5 -22.47 -4.01 20.12
CA GLN A 5 -22.20 -2.69 19.51
C GLN A 5 -21.73 -1.64 20.53
N ALA A 6 -22.18 -1.72 21.78
CA ALA A 6 -21.80 -0.77 22.84
C ALA A 6 -20.37 -0.99 23.35
N LEU A 7 -19.94 -2.25 23.53
CA LEU A 7 -18.56 -2.60 23.86
C LEU A 7 -17.58 -2.27 22.72
N ARG A 8 -18.03 -2.40 21.46
CA ARG A 8 -17.28 -2.05 20.24
C ARG A 8 -16.97 -0.55 20.13
N LYS A 9 -17.91 0.30 20.55
CA LYS A 9 -17.70 1.75 20.63
C LYS A 9 -16.69 2.10 21.74
N GLY A 10 -16.75 1.41 22.88
CA GLY A 10 -15.87 1.66 24.03
C GLY A 10 -14.38 1.41 23.78
N MET A 11 -14.00 0.37 23.03
CA MET A 11 -12.58 0.07 22.76
C MET A 11 -11.99 1.04 21.71
N PHE A 12 -12.78 1.40 20.69
CA PHE A 12 -12.46 2.48 19.74
C PHE A 12 -12.36 3.84 20.44
N ASP A 13 -13.34 4.19 21.28
CA ASP A 13 -13.37 5.42 22.09
C ASP A 13 -12.20 5.49 23.08
N SER A 14 -11.71 4.35 23.59
CA SER A 14 -10.55 4.32 24.50
C SER A 14 -9.22 4.67 23.82
N ARG A 15 -9.00 4.23 22.56
CA ARG A 15 -7.82 4.61 21.78
C ARG A 15 -7.95 6.03 21.20
N LEU A 16 -9.14 6.40 20.73
CA LEU A 16 -9.47 7.78 20.38
C LEU A 16 -9.25 8.72 21.56
N SER A 17 -9.61 8.32 22.79
CA SER A 17 -9.35 9.07 24.01
C SER A 17 -7.86 9.29 24.25
N CYS A 18 -7.01 8.31 23.93
CA CYS A 18 -5.56 8.42 24.09
C CYS A 18 -4.96 9.40 23.07
N ILE A 19 -5.42 9.37 21.82
CA ILE A 19 -4.95 10.28 20.75
C ILE A 19 -5.52 11.69 20.92
N ARG A 20 -6.81 11.83 21.31
CA ARG A 20 -7.46 13.11 21.63
C ARG A 20 -6.86 13.85 22.83
N LYS A 21 -6.07 13.16 23.67
CA LYS A 21 -5.38 13.77 24.81
C LYS A 21 -4.06 14.44 24.44
N LEU A 22 -3.53 14.25 23.24
CA LEU A 22 -2.31 14.92 22.78
C LEU A 22 -2.63 16.39 22.49
N ARG A 23 -2.12 17.29 23.34
CA ARG A 23 -2.28 18.75 23.21
C ARG A 23 -0.98 19.41 22.76
N VAL A 24 -1.12 20.61 22.20
CA VAL A 24 0.01 21.49 21.87
C VAL A 24 0.83 21.76 23.15
N GLY A 25 2.10 21.34 23.16
CA GLY A 25 3.02 21.52 24.29
C GLY A 25 3.36 20.25 25.07
N ASP A 26 2.74 19.11 24.76
CA ASP A 26 3.17 17.84 25.32
C ASP A 26 4.56 17.49 24.78
N LYS A 27 5.54 17.32 25.68
CA LYS A 27 6.87 16.77 25.32
C LYS A 27 6.66 15.33 24.84
N VAL A 28 6.49 15.16 23.53
CA VAL A 28 6.53 13.84 22.90
C VAL A 28 7.95 13.30 23.11
N PRO A 29 8.15 12.26 23.95
CA PRO A 29 9.48 11.71 24.16
C PRO A 29 9.93 11.06 22.85
N TYR A 30 11.05 11.54 22.31
CA TYR A 30 11.84 10.90 21.24
C TYR A 30 11.03 10.15 20.16
N TRP A 31 10.80 10.84 19.04
CA TRP A 31 10.23 10.32 17.79
C TRP A 31 11.05 9.20 17.10
N GLY A 32 12.02 8.57 17.78
CA GLY A 32 12.81 7.44 17.28
C GLY A 32 12.11 6.08 17.40
N GLY A 33 10.99 5.99 18.12
CA GLY A 33 10.26 4.74 18.38
C GLY A 33 9.18 4.34 17.36
N ILE A 34 8.87 5.17 16.36
CA ILE A 34 7.76 4.89 15.42
C ILE A 34 8.05 3.71 14.46
N LYS A 35 9.29 3.23 14.38
CA LYS A 35 9.60 1.99 13.64
C LYS A 35 8.81 0.78 14.15
N SER A 36 8.33 0.77 15.40
CA SER A 36 7.56 -0.34 15.97
C SER A 36 6.04 -0.20 15.87
N LEU A 37 5.50 0.99 15.58
CA LEU A 37 4.04 1.20 15.42
C LEU A 37 3.51 0.62 14.10
N PHE A 38 4.39 0.44 13.11
CA PHE A 38 4.07 -0.08 11.78
C PHE A 38 4.67 -1.46 11.52
N ALA A 39 4.97 -2.23 12.57
CA ALA A 39 5.26 -3.64 12.37
C ALA A 39 3.96 -4.32 11.86
N PRO A 40 3.95 -4.92 10.66
CA PRO A 40 2.74 -5.51 10.08
C PRO A 40 2.07 -6.51 11.02
N VAL A 41 2.87 -7.24 11.82
CA VAL A 41 2.36 -8.18 12.81
C VAL A 41 1.56 -7.46 13.91
N VAL A 42 2.06 -6.37 14.48
CA VAL A 42 1.44 -5.74 15.65
C VAL A 42 0.20 -4.93 15.27
N GLY A 43 0.24 -4.28 14.11
CA GLY A 43 -0.88 -3.50 13.59
C GLY A 43 -2.00 -4.33 12.97
N PHE A 44 -1.76 -5.60 12.64
CA PHE A 44 -2.69 -6.38 11.82
C PHE A 44 -2.87 -7.84 12.24
N LEU A 45 -2.43 -8.25 13.42
CA LEU A 45 -2.68 -9.62 13.92
C LEU A 45 -4.16 -9.78 14.31
N PRO A 46 -4.94 -10.61 13.58
CA PRO A 46 -6.30 -10.94 13.97
C PRO A 46 -6.32 -12.01 15.07
N ALA A 47 -7.35 -12.01 15.92
CA ALA A 47 -7.66 -13.17 16.76
C ALA A 47 -8.40 -14.26 15.97
N LEU A 48 -8.51 -15.45 16.58
CA LEU A 48 -9.16 -16.60 15.96
C LEU A 48 -10.70 -16.52 15.92
N ASP A 49 -11.26 -15.53 16.61
CA ASP A 49 -12.68 -15.21 16.68
C ASP A 49 -12.89 -13.71 16.46
N ASP A 50 -14.15 -13.28 16.47
CA ASP A 50 -14.55 -11.89 16.30
C ASP A 50 -14.09 -10.92 17.42
N SER A 51 -13.37 -11.40 18.44
CA SER A 51 -12.93 -10.61 19.60
C SER A 51 -11.85 -9.59 19.25
N SER A 52 -10.99 -9.91 18.28
CA SER A 52 -10.03 -8.99 17.68
C SER A 52 -10.02 -9.23 16.17
N ARG A 53 -10.62 -8.29 15.44
CA ARG A 53 -10.82 -8.40 13.99
C ARG A 53 -9.60 -7.96 13.15
N GLY A 54 -8.48 -7.68 13.80
CA GLY A 54 -7.30 -7.08 13.15
C GLY A 54 -7.50 -5.61 12.80
N ASN A 55 -6.82 -5.15 11.75
CA ASN A 55 -6.90 -3.80 11.19
C ASN A 55 -6.54 -2.63 12.12
N TYR A 56 -5.84 -2.87 13.23
CA TYR A 56 -5.42 -1.79 14.15
C TYR A 56 -4.63 -0.70 13.44
N GLY A 57 -3.77 -1.06 12.47
CA GLY A 57 -3.04 -0.08 11.66
C GLY A 57 -3.93 0.86 10.83
N ILE A 58 -5.07 0.38 10.31
CA ILE A 58 -6.06 1.23 9.63
C ILE A 58 -6.84 2.05 10.66
N MET A 59 -7.21 1.46 11.80
CA MET A 59 -7.92 2.17 12.86
C MET A 59 -7.08 3.32 13.45
N ASP A 60 -5.77 3.13 13.58
CA ASP A 60 -4.84 4.16 14.04
C ASP A 60 -4.76 5.32 13.01
N GLN A 61 -4.81 5.03 11.72
CA GLN A 61 -4.92 6.05 10.66
C GLN A 61 -6.26 6.80 10.71
N VAL A 62 -7.37 6.10 10.93
CA VAL A 62 -8.69 6.72 11.12
C VAL A 62 -8.69 7.64 12.35
N ALA A 63 -8.08 7.20 13.45
CA ALA A 63 -7.95 8.01 14.66
C ALA A 63 -7.07 9.26 14.43
N ALA A 64 -5.98 9.12 13.67
CA ALA A 64 -5.17 10.26 13.26
C ALA A 64 -5.96 11.24 12.39
N LEU A 65 -6.79 10.76 11.47
CA LEU A 65 -7.66 11.61 10.65
C LEU A 65 -8.72 12.34 11.50
N HIS A 66 -9.30 11.69 12.51
CA HIS A 66 -10.16 12.37 13.49
C HIS A 66 -9.40 13.47 14.24
N TRP A 67 -8.17 13.20 14.67
CA TRP A 67 -7.33 14.23 15.31
C TRP A 67 -7.08 15.40 14.37
N VAL A 68 -6.79 15.16 13.09
CA VAL A 68 -6.63 16.21 12.08
C VAL A 68 -7.92 17.03 11.94
N GLN A 69 -9.08 16.37 11.83
CA GLN A 69 -10.37 17.06 11.74
C GLN A 69 -10.64 17.96 12.96
N GLU A 70 -10.25 17.53 14.16
CA GLU A 70 -10.50 18.25 15.41
C GLU A 70 -9.48 19.37 15.69
N ASN A 71 -8.23 19.24 15.21
CA ASN A 71 -7.12 20.09 15.69
C ASN A 71 -6.39 20.87 14.59
N ILE A 72 -6.48 20.48 13.31
CA ILE A 72 -5.62 21.08 12.27
C ILE A 72 -5.88 22.58 12.04
N ALA A 73 -7.06 23.07 12.40
CA ALA A 73 -7.42 24.49 12.35
C ALA A 73 -6.51 25.35 13.24
N GLU A 74 -6.07 24.84 14.38
CA GLU A 74 -5.15 25.53 15.30
C GLU A 74 -3.74 25.71 14.70
N PHE A 75 -3.39 24.89 13.71
CA PHE A 75 -2.13 24.97 12.96
C PHE A 75 -2.27 25.77 11.66
N GLY A 76 -3.42 26.41 11.43
CA GLY A 76 -3.72 27.15 10.20
C GLY A 76 -4.14 26.26 9.02
N GLY A 77 -4.38 24.97 9.23
CA GLY A 77 -4.91 24.07 8.22
C GLY A 77 -6.43 24.14 8.10
N ASN A 78 -6.97 23.62 6.99
CA ASN A 78 -8.42 23.57 6.77
C ASN A 78 -8.93 22.12 6.91
N PRO A 79 -9.73 21.79 7.94
CA PRO A 79 -10.27 20.43 8.11
C PRO A 79 -11.22 20.01 6.98
N ARG A 80 -11.79 20.96 6.23
CA ARG A 80 -12.61 20.67 5.04
C ARG A 80 -11.79 20.46 3.76
N ASN A 81 -10.47 20.57 3.84
CA ASN A 81 -9.56 20.47 2.72
C ASN A 81 -8.34 19.61 3.06
N VAL A 82 -8.59 18.34 3.34
CA VAL A 82 -7.63 17.31 3.72
C VAL A 82 -7.47 16.33 2.56
N THR A 83 -6.22 16.13 2.14
CA THR A 83 -5.82 15.16 1.13
C THR A 83 -4.92 14.12 1.77
N VAL A 84 -5.23 12.85 1.56
CA VAL A 84 -4.41 11.72 2.04
C VAL A 84 -3.70 11.12 0.83
N PHE A 85 -2.40 10.91 0.94
CA PHE A 85 -1.59 10.33 -0.11
C PHE A 85 -0.65 9.27 0.44
N GLY A 86 -0.30 8.29 -0.39
CA GLY A 86 0.60 7.22 -0.02
C GLY A 86 1.20 6.53 -1.23
N HIS A 87 2.30 5.82 -0.99
CA HIS A 87 3.03 5.06 -1.99
C HIS A 87 3.05 3.56 -1.65
N GLY A 88 2.89 2.69 -2.65
CA GLY A 88 2.90 1.24 -2.48
C GLY A 88 1.81 0.75 -1.52
N THR A 89 2.20 0.11 -0.41
CA THR A 89 1.26 -0.30 0.66
C THR A 89 0.55 0.88 1.30
N GLY A 90 1.18 2.05 1.37
CA GLY A 90 0.52 3.28 1.80
C GLY A 90 -0.61 3.70 0.86
N ALA A 91 -0.41 3.57 -0.47
CA ALA A 91 -1.45 3.84 -1.46
C ALA A 91 -2.63 2.86 -1.34
N ALA A 92 -2.34 1.58 -1.10
CA ALA A 92 -3.36 0.59 -0.80
C ALA A 92 -4.17 0.95 0.46
N PHE A 93 -3.51 1.46 1.52
CA PHE A 93 -4.20 1.92 2.73
C PHE A 93 -5.07 3.15 2.48
N VAL A 94 -4.59 4.14 1.72
CA VAL A 94 -5.40 5.30 1.29
C VAL A 94 -6.65 4.81 0.57
N ASN A 95 -6.50 3.88 -0.36
CA ASN A 95 -7.63 3.35 -1.10
C ASN A 95 -8.61 2.57 -0.21
N LEU A 96 -8.12 1.79 0.76
CA LEU A 96 -8.96 1.12 1.76
C LEU A 96 -9.68 2.11 2.68
N LEU A 97 -9.05 3.21 3.06
CA LEU A 97 -9.69 4.29 3.81
C LEU A 97 -10.84 4.91 3.00
N MET A 98 -10.67 5.11 1.69
CA MET A 98 -11.76 5.59 0.81
C MET A 98 -12.94 4.62 0.74
N LEU A 99 -12.72 3.33 1.00
CA LEU A 99 -13.75 2.30 1.03
C LEU A 99 -14.31 2.03 2.43
N SER A 100 -13.75 2.66 3.47
CA SER A 100 -14.13 2.42 4.85
C SER A 100 -15.25 3.39 5.29
N PRO A 101 -16.37 2.90 5.81
CA PRO A 101 -17.41 3.75 6.41
C PRO A 101 -16.88 4.59 7.58
N LEU A 102 -15.82 4.14 8.26
CA LEU A 102 -15.23 4.84 9.41
C LEU A 102 -14.43 6.08 9.01
N ALA A 103 -13.92 6.16 7.78
CA ALA A 103 -13.17 7.30 7.30
C ALA A 103 -14.02 8.31 6.51
N ARG A 104 -15.34 8.05 6.41
CA ARG A 104 -16.29 8.89 5.69
C ARG A 104 -16.29 10.32 6.24
N GLY A 105 -16.04 11.28 5.36
CA GLY A 105 -16.02 12.70 5.72
C GLY A 105 -14.77 13.18 6.45
N LEU A 106 -13.77 12.32 6.69
CA LEU A 106 -12.53 12.73 7.38
C LEU A 106 -11.47 13.33 6.44
N PHE A 107 -11.63 13.14 5.13
CA PHE A 107 -10.79 13.73 4.09
C PHE A 107 -11.57 13.85 2.79
N GLN A 108 -11.06 14.60 1.83
CA GLN A 108 -11.77 14.92 0.59
C GLN A 108 -11.08 14.35 -0.65
N ARG A 109 -9.78 14.05 -0.59
CA ARG A 109 -9.02 13.56 -1.76
C ARG A 109 -8.03 12.48 -1.40
N GLY A 110 -7.85 11.53 -2.32
CA GLY A 110 -6.89 10.43 -2.22
C GLY A 110 -5.86 10.50 -3.34
N VAL A 111 -4.58 10.32 -3.02
CA VAL A 111 -3.52 10.09 -4.02
C VAL A 111 -2.92 8.71 -3.83
N LEU A 112 -2.97 7.90 -4.87
CA LEU A 112 -2.58 6.50 -4.87
C LEU A 112 -1.36 6.33 -5.79
N GLN A 113 -0.17 6.24 -5.21
CA GLN A 113 1.07 6.10 -5.97
C GLN A 113 1.52 4.64 -5.95
N SER A 114 1.60 4.01 -7.12
CA SER A 114 2.14 2.66 -7.30
C SER A 114 1.48 1.59 -6.39
N GLY A 115 0.17 1.70 -6.16
CA GLY A 115 -0.56 0.75 -5.32
C GLY A 115 -2.06 1.05 -5.20
N SER A 116 -2.86 -0.01 -5.01
CA SER A 116 -4.31 0.11 -4.79
C SER A 116 -4.83 -0.99 -3.85
N ALA A 117 -6.08 -0.87 -3.40
CA ALA A 117 -6.74 -1.91 -2.63
C ALA A 117 -6.97 -3.21 -3.44
N LEU A 118 -6.86 -3.15 -4.78
CA LEU A 118 -6.97 -4.30 -5.67
C LEU A 118 -5.64 -5.01 -5.91
N SER A 119 -4.51 -4.44 -5.46
CA SER A 119 -3.22 -5.09 -5.58
C SER A 119 -3.21 -6.39 -4.76
N PRO A 120 -2.61 -7.50 -5.24
CA PRO A 120 -2.66 -8.79 -4.54
C PRO A 120 -2.08 -8.78 -3.13
N TRP A 121 -1.13 -7.88 -2.88
CA TRP A 121 -0.45 -7.68 -1.60
C TRP A 121 -1.16 -6.65 -0.70
N ALA A 122 -2.35 -6.15 -1.05
CA ALA A 122 -3.08 -5.14 -0.27
C ALA A 122 -3.89 -5.74 0.90
N ILE A 123 -4.41 -6.97 0.75
CA ILE A 123 -5.25 -7.65 1.75
C ILE A 123 -4.59 -8.97 2.16
N ALA A 124 -4.44 -9.18 3.47
CA ALA A 124 -3.90 -10.38 4.06
C ALA A 124 -4.98 -11.47 4.23
N ARG A 125 -5.25 -12.23 3.17
CA ARG A 125 -6.32 -13.24 3.15
C ARG A 125 -6.08 -14.39 4.15
N ASP A 126 -4.82 -14.76 4.37
CA ASP A 126 -4.43 -15.89 5.23
C ASP A 126 -3.90 -15.48 6.62
N ALA A 127 -4.19 -14.25 7.07
CA ALA A 127 -3.65 -13.70 8.32
C ALA A 127 -3.89 -14.60 9.56
N LEU A 128 -5.03 -15.29 9.63
CA LEU A 128 -5.34 -16.26 10.68
C LEU A 128 -4.39 -17.47 10.68
N THR A 129 -4.04 -17.97 9.49
CA THR A 129 -3.12 -19.10 9.32
C THR A 129 -1.73 -18.70 9.82
N TYR A 130 -1.25 -17.51 9.48
CA TYR A 130 0.04 -17.02 9.96
C TYR A 130 0.03 -16.71 11.46
N THR A 131 -1.09 -16.20 11.99
CA THR A 131 -1.26 -16.02 13.45
C THR A 131 -1.08 -17.34 14.20
N LYS A 132 -1.66 -18.44 13.69
CA LYS A 132 -1.47 -19.78 14.27
C LYS A 132 -0.02 -20.25 14.18
N GLN A 133 0.71 -19.92 13.11
CA GLN A 133 2.13 -20.26 12.97
C GLN A 133 2.98 -19.52 14.01
N VAL A 134 2.78 -18.21 14.16
CA VAL A 134 3.44 -17.41 15.21
C VAL A 134 3.14 -17.97 16.60
N ALA A 135 1.87 -18.26 16.87
CA ALA A 135 1.46 -18.81 18.15
C ALA A 135 2.08 -20.18 18.44
N ALA A 136 2.12 -21.07 17.45
CA ALA A 136 2.77 -22.37 17.58
C ALA A 136 4.27 -22.23 17.86
N HIS A 137 4.95 -21.30 17.18
CA HIS A 137 6.36 -21.01 17.40
C HIS A 137 6.64 -20.53 18.83
N LEU A 138 5.80 -19.63 19.33
CA LEU A 138 5.91 -19.06 20.68
C LEU A 138 5.27 -19.92 21.77
N LYS A 139 4.87 -21.16 21.44
CA LYS A 139 4.21 -22.11 22.34
C LYS A 139 2.97 -21.51 23.03
N CYS A 140 2.25 -20.64 22.33
CA CYS A 140 0.98 -20.07 22.77
C CYS A 140 -0.20 -20.99 22.37
N PRO A 141 -1.29 -21.00 23.15
CA PRO A 141 -2.48 -21.77 22.82
C PRO A 141 -3.08 -21.34 21.47
N THR A 142 -3.43 -22.28 20.60
CA THR A 142 -3.96 -22.00 19.25
C THR A 142 -5.44 -22.33 19.06
N LYS A 143 -6.12 -22.76 20.12
CA LYS A 143 -7.53 -23.17 20.09
C LYS A 143 -8.48 -22.13 20.67
N ASP A 144 -8.02 -21.39 21.69
CA ASP A 144 -8.81 -20.36 22.37
C ASP A 144 -8.22 -18.97 22.09
N SER A 145 -9.03 -18.07 21.52
CA SER A 145 -8.64 -16.71 21.19
C SER A 145 -8.21 -15.90 22.41
N ALA A 146 -8.94 -16.00 23.52
CA ALA A 146 -8.65 -15.18 24.69
C ALA A 146 -7.29 -15.56 25.31
N ALA A 147 -7.05 -16.87 25.45
CA ALA A 147 -5.76 -17.39 25.89
C ALA A 147 -4.62 -17.11 24.90
N LEU A 148 -4.90 -17.19 23.59
CA LEU A 148 -3.95 -16.84 22.53
C LEU A 148 -3.48 -15.39 22.65
N ILE A 149 -4.41 -14.42 22.63
CA ILE A 149 -4.09 -12.98 22.68
C ILE A 149 -3.37 -12.66 23.98
N THR A 150 -3.84 -13.21 25.11
CA THR A 150 -3.21 -13.00 26.42
C THR A 150 -1.79 -13.56 26.46
N CYS A 151 -1.55 -14.72 25.82
CA CYS A 151 -0.22 -15.30 25.73
C CYS A 151 0.71 -14.44 24.85
N LEU A 152 0.25 -14.09 23.65
CA LEU A 152 1.01 -13.26 22.71
C LEU A 152 1.32 -11.87 23.30
N GLY A 153 0.38 -11.25 24.00
CA GLY A 153 0.58 -9.96 24.67
C GLY A 153 1.60 -9.98 25.81
N LYS A 154 2.01 -11.17 26.29
CA LYS A 154 3.09 -11.34 27.28
C LYS A 154 4.44 -11.65 26.65
N ARG A 155 4.51 -11.86 25.34
CA ARG A 155 5.76 -12.17 24.63
C ARG A 155 6.49 -10.88 24.25
N PRO A 156 7.83 -10.88 24.26
CA PRO A 156 8.62 -9.81 23.66
C PRO A 156 8.22 -9.59 22.20
N ILE A 157 8.23 -8.33 21.77
CA ILE A 157 7.84 -7.97 20.41
C ILE A 157 8.81 -8.59 19.40
N GLU A 158 10.08 -8.69 19.75
CA GLU A 158 11.14 -9.27 18.92
C GLU A 158 10.87 -10.75 18.64
N ASP A 159 10.39 -11.51 19.62
CA ASP A 159 10.06 -12.93 19.46
C ASP A 159 8.90 -13.13 18.47
N ILE A 160 7.93 -12.22 18.50
CA ILE A 160 6.79 -12.21 17.58
C ILE A 160 7.25 -11.88 16.15
N LEU A 161 8.13 -10.89 15.99
CA LEU A 161 8.64 -10.46 14.69
C LEU A 161 9.60 -11.48 14.06
N ASN A 162 10.34 -12.23 14.87
CA ASN A 162 11.30 -13.23 14.43
C ASN A 162 10.68 -14.61 14.17
N ALA A 163 9.37 -14.78 14.37
CA ALA A 163 8.69 -16.04 14.11
C ALA A 163 8.84 -16.43 12.63
N PRO A 164 9.30 -17.66 12.32
CA PRO A 164 9.53 -18.08 10.95
C PRO A 164 8.21 -18.31 10.23
N LEU A 165 7.94 -17.48 9.22
CA LEU A 165 6.73 -17.57 8.38
C LEU A 165 7.09 -17.96 6.96
N ARG A 166 6.33 -18.88 6.39
CA ARG A 166 6.44 -19.26 4.97
C ARG A 166 5.36 -18.54 4.19
N ILE A 167 5.69 -17.33 3.74
CA ILE A 167 4.79 -16.46 3.01
C ILE A 167 4.99 -16.73 1.50
N PRO A 168 3.94 -17.05 0.73
CA PRO A 168 4.05 -17.10 -0.72
C PRO A 168 4.50 -15.76 -1.28
N ASP A 169 5.34 -15.79 -2.31
CA ASP A 169 5.77 -14.57 -3.00
C ASP A 169 4.58 -13.74 -3.49
N HIS A 170 4.74 -12.42 -3.48
CA HIS A 170 3.75 -11.42 -3.90
C HIS A 170 2.49 -11.31 -3.02
N LEU A 171 2.41 -12.09 -1.94
CA LEU A 171 1.35 -11.99 -0.94
C LEU A 171 1.93 -11.49 0.39
N ILE A 172 1.03 -11.13 1.31
CA ILE A 172 1.40 -10.64 2.64
C ILE A 172 0.84 -11.55 3.73
N ALA A 173 1.61 -11.74 4.79
CA ALA A 173 1.14 -12.51 5.95
C ALA A 173 0.22 -11.71 6.86
N PHE A 174 0.62 -10.47 7.15
CA PHE A 174 -0.13 -9.56 7.99
C PHE A 174 -0.31 -8.22 7.29
N GLY A 175 -1.52 -7.70 7.36
CA GLY A 175 -1.96 -6.48 6.73
C GLY A 175 -3.48 -6.39 6.81
N PRO A 176 -4.10 -5.49 6.06
CA PRO A 176 -5.54 -5.30 6.11
C PRO A 176 -6.33 -6.59 5.85
N THR A 177 -7.37 -6.83 6.63
CA THR A 177 -8.27 -7.99 6.50
C THR A 177 -9.71 -7.53 6.30
N ILE A 178 -10.52 -8.33 5.59
CA ILE A 178 -11.96 -8.03 5.44
C ILE A 178 -12.66 -8.44 6.72
N ASP A 179 -13.00 -7.45 7.56
CA ASP A 179 -13.55 -7.64 8.89
C ASP A 179 -15.05 -7.31 9.01
N GLY A 180 -15.66 -6.82 7.93
CA GLY A 180 -17.07 -6.41 7.91
C GLY A 180 -17.34 -5.10 8.65
N VAL A 181 -16.32 -4.39 9.15
CA VAL A 181 -16.46 -3.16 9.95
C VAL A 181 -15.56 -2.06 9.41
N VAL A 182 -14.24 -2.21 9.53
CA VAL A 182 -13.26 -1.27 8.96
C VAL A 182 -13.25 -1.44 7.44
N ILE A 183 -13.18 -2.68 6.97
CA ILE A 183 -13.25 -3.05 5.56
C ILE A 183 -14.49 -3.95 5.40
N PRO A 184 -15.62 -3.39 4.94
CA PRO A 184 -16.92 -4.07 5.01
C PRO A 184 -17.07 -5.26 4.05
N GLY A 185 -16.24 -5.35 3.01
CA GLY A 185 -16.31 -6.41 2.00
C GLY A 185 -15.12 -6.39 1.05
N GLU A 186 -15.18 -7.20 0.00
CA GLU A 186 -14.14 -7.24 -1.04
C GLU A 186 -14.04 -5.88 -1.75
N PRO A 187 -12.83 -5.28 -1.88
CA PRO A 187 -12.69 -3.94 -2.44
C PRO A 187 -13.29 -3.78 -3.85
N ALA A 188 -13.18 -4.79 -4.71
CA ALA A 188 -13.78 -4.77 -6.04
C ALA A 188 -15.31 -4.65 -5.98
N ASP A 189 -15.95 -5.41 -5.09
CA ASP A 189 -17.39 -5.34 -4.88
C ASP A 189 -17.81 -3.99 -4.27
N LEU A 190 -17.01 -3.42 -3.36
CA LEU A 190 -17.30 -2.12 -2.76
C LEU A 190 -17.22 -1.00 -3.81
N MET A 191 -16.19 -1.00 -4.64
CA MET A 191 -16.03 -0.03 -5.73
C MET A 191 -17.15 -0.13 -6.78
N GLU A 192 -17.67 -1.33 -7.04
CA GLU A 192 -18.70 -1.57 -8.06
C GLU A 192 -20.12 -1.38 -7.55
N LYS A 193 -20.43 -1.86 -6.34
CA LYS A 193 -21.79 -1.92 -5.78
C LYS A 193 -22.07 -0.85 -4.72
N GLN A 194 -21.08 -0.47 -3.93
CA GLN A 194 -21.21 0.53 -2.85
C GLN A 194 -20.58 1.86 -3.25
N THR A 195 -21.03 2.38 -4.39
CA THR A 195 -20.44 3.53 -5.09
C THR A 195 -20.47 4.82 -4.26
N GLU A 196 -21.41 4.97 -3.32
CA GLU A 196 -21.52 6.16 -2.46
C GLU A 196 -20.30 6.37 -1.54
N LEU A 197 -19.67 5.29 -1.07
CA LEU A 197 -18.48 5.39 -0.22
C LEU A 197 -17.29 5.90 -1.03
N PHE A 198 -17.16 5.42 -2.27
CA PHE A 198 -16.00 5.67 -3.11
C PHE A 198 -16.10 6.98 -3.91
N SER A 199 -17.30 7.38 -4.33
CA SER A 199 -17.54 8.53 -5.20
C SER A 199 -17.42 9.90 -4.51
N GLN A 200 -17.31 9.98 -3.19
CA GLN A 200 -17.22 11.28 -2.51
C GLN A 200 -15.84 11.96 -2.65
N TYR A 201 -14.83 11.28 -3.18
CA TYR A 201 -13.44 11.72 -3.18
C TYR A 201 -12.98 12.21 -4.57
N ASP A 202 -12.04 13.17 -4.62
CA ASP A 202 -11.19 13.33 -5.81
C ASP A 202 -10.04 12.34 -5.73
N MET A 203 -9.62 11.79 -6.87
CA MET A 203 -8.59 10.77 -6.90
C MET A 203 -7.51 11.06 -7.94
N LEU A 204 -6.25 11.05 -7.50
CA LEU A 204 -5.06 11.05 -8.35
C LEU A 204 -4.38 9.68 -8.22
N ILE A 205 -4.18 8.99 -9.33
CA ILE A 205 -3.45 7.72 -9.37
C ILE A 205 -2.17 7.88 -10.17
N GLY A 206 -1.15 7.09 -9.89
CA GLY A 206 -0.01 7.01 -10.80
C GLY A 206 0.91 5.84 -10.56
N VAL A 207 1.75 5.61 -11.56
CA VAL A 207 2.72 4.52 -11.61
C VAL A 207 4.08 5.05 -12.07
N SER A 208 5.13 4.33 -11.70
CA SER A 208 6.45 4.45 -12.30
C SER A 208 6.53 3.62 -13.57
N ARG A 209 7.49 3.90 -14.48
CA ARG A 209 7.69 3.10 -15.70
C ARG A 209 7.93 1.62 -15.37
N ILE A 210 8.75 1.32 -14.36
CA ILE A 210 9.01 -0.05 -13.91
C ILE A 210 8.59 -0.23 -12.46
N GLU A 211 7.50 -0.95 -12.25
CA GLU A 211 6.95 -1.23 -10.92
C GLU A 211 7.60 -2.45 -10.24
N TYR A 212 8.19 -3.36 -11.02
CA TYR A 212 8.79 -4.60 -10.52
C TYR A 212 10.27 -4.67 -10.86
N TYR A 213 11.09 -4.06 -10.01
CA TYR A 213 12.55 -4.04 -10.18
C TYR A 213 13.31 -4.64 -9.00
N SER A 214 12.85 -4.39 -7.77
CA SER A 214 13.56 -4.72 -6.51
C SER A 214 13.81 -6.21 -6.24
N LYS A 215 13.30 -7.10 -7.10
CA LYS A 215 13.44 -8.56 -6.99
C LYS A 215 14.55 -9.13 -7.86
N PHE A 216 15.12 -8.33 -8.76
CA PHE A 216 16.29 -8.73 -9.54
C PHE A 216 17.59 -8.42 -8.79
N THR A 217 18.56 -9.30 -8.92
CA THR A 217 19.91 -9.11 -8.38
C THR A 217 20.70 -8.13 -9.26
N SER A 218 21.75 -7.52 -8.70
CA SER A 218 22.64 -6.64 -9.46
C SER A 218 23.36 -7.35 -10.62
N GLN A 219 23.46 -8.69 -10.60
CA GLN A 219 23.99 -9.46 -11.71
C GLN A 219 22.94 -9.64 -12.82
N GLU A 220 21.71 -10.02 -12.45
CA GLU A 220 20.59 -10.12 -13.39
C GLU A 220 20.33 -8.78 -14.08
N ASP A 221 20.41 -7.66 -13.36
CA ASP A 221 20.24 -6.32 -13.92
C ASP A 221 21.27 -6.01 -15.04
N LYS A 222 22.51 -6.49 -14.89
CA LYS A 222 23.59 -6.26 -15.87
C LYS A 222 23.57 -7.24 -17.03
N MET A 223 23.28 -8.52 -16.76
CA MET A 223 23.41 -9.60 -17.72
C MET A 223 22.07 -10.03 -18.34
N GLY A 224 20.95 -9.64 -17.75
CA GLY A 224 19.63 -10.16 -18.05
C GLY A 224 19.32 -11.46 -17.29
N ILE A 225 18.22 -12.10 -17.68
CA ILE A 225 17.80 -13.41 -17.15
C ILE A 225 17.58 -14.41 -18.28
N GLU A 226 17.79 -15.68 -17.97
CA GLU A 226 17.46 -16.80 -18.85
C GLU A 226 15.95 -17.13 -18.80
N GLU A 227 15.47 -17.83 -19.82
CA GLU A 227 14.06 -18.25 -19.91
C GLU A 227 13.59 -19.07 -18.71
N ASP A 228 14.44 -19.96 -18.18
CA ASP A 228 14.13 -20.74 -16.98
C ASP A 228 13.85 -19.85 -15.76
N ARG A 229 14.55 -18.73 -15.65
CA ARG A 229 14.36 -17.77 -14.55
C ARG A 229 13.05 -17.01 -14.74
N ARG A 230 12.76 -16.54 -15.96
CA ARG A 230 11.45 -15.96 -16.32
C ARG A 230 10.32 -16.92 -15.97
N ASP A 231 10.39 -18.15 -16.44
CA ASP A 231 9.35 -19.16 -16.28
C ASP A 231 9.06 -19.45 -14.81
N ARG A 232 10.10 -19.52 -13.96
CA ARG A 232 9.94 -19.69 -12.51
C ARG A 232 9.20 -18.52 -11.87
N LEU A 233 9.54 -17.28 -12.25
CA LEU A 233 8.88 -16.07 -11.73
C LEU A 233 7.41 -16.04 -12.15
N LEU A 234 7.12 -16.23 -13.44
CA LEU A 234 5.75 -16.20 -13.97
C LEU A 234 4.90 -17.36 -13.44
N ARG A 235 5.44 -18.57 -13.31
CA ARG A 235 4.72 -19.70 -12.69
C ARG A 235 4.40 -19.42 -11.22
N THR A 236 5.31 -18.78 -10.50
CA THR A 236 5.08 -18.40 -9.10
C THR A 236 3.98 -17.35 -8.99
N LEU A 237 4.01 -16.32 -9.85
CA LEU A 237 2.95 -15.33 -9.98
C LEU A 237 1.60 -16.00 -10.24
N VAL A 238 1.52 -16.84 -11.28
CA VAL A 238 0.25 -17.47 -11.68
C VAL A 238 -0.29 -18.40 -10.59
N ARG A 239 0.57 -19.23 -9.98
CA ARG A 239 0.17 -20.15 -8.91
C ARG A 239 -0.33 -19.42 -7.66
N ASN A 240 0.24 -18.26 -7.34
CA ASN A 240 -0.12 -17.54 -6.12
C ASN A 240 -1.34 -16.62 -6.33
N LEU A 241 -1.62 -16.19 -7.57
CA LEU A 241 -2.73 -15.27 -7.87
C LEU A 241 -3.99 -15.97 -8.40
N TYR A 242 -3.87 -17.15 -9.01
CA TYR A 242 -4.97 -17.86 -9.65
C TYR A 242 -5.14 -19.27 -9.10
N ASN A 243 -6.37 -19.78 -9.13
CA ASN A 243 -6.71 -21.12 -8.65
C ASN A 243 -6.96 -22.14 -9.78
N TYR A 244 -7.30 -21.66 -10.98
CA TYR A 244 -7.73 -22.48 -12.11
C TYR A 244 -6.99 -22.08 -13.39
N HIS A 245 -6.91 -23.00 -14.36
CA HIS A 245 -6.30 -22.77 -15.68
C HIS A 245 -4.85 -22.24 -15.62
N LEU A 246 -4.07 -22.72 -14.64
CA LEU A 246 -2.73 -22.18 -14.36
C LEU A 246 -1.78 -22.32 -15.56
N GLN A 247 -1.90 -23.41 -16.31
CA GLN A 247 -1.03 -23.65 -17.46
C GLN A 247 -1.39 -22.73 -18.62
N GLU A 248 -2.66 -22.58 -18.91
CA GLU A 248 -3.17 -21.72 -19.98
C GLU A 248 -2.85 -20.26 -19.69
N ILE A 249 -3.11 -19.79 -18.46
CA ILE A 249 -2.75 -18.42 -18.04
C ILE A 249 -1.26 -18.19 -18.18
N PHE A 250 -0.42 -19.11 -17.70
CA PHE A 250 1.03 -19.01 -17.83
C PHE A 250 1.47 -18.88 -19.30
N LEU A 251 0.96 -19.75 -20.18
CA LEU A 251 1.28 -19.71 -21.61
C LEU A 251 0.81 -18.42 -22.27
N THR A 252 -0.37 -17.91 -21.92
CA THR A 252 -0.88 -16.63 -22.41
C THR A 252 0.01 -15.47 -21.98
N VAL A 253 0.44 -15.43 -20.72
CA VAL A 253 1.34 -14.36 -20.23
C VAL A 253 2.69 -14.41 -20.94
N VAL A 254 3.28 -15.60 -21.10
CA VAL A 254 4.52 -15.74 -21.89
C VAL A 254 4.32 -15.26 -23.32
N ASN A 255 3.20 -15.62 -23.95
CA ASN A 255 2.89 -15.20 -25.31
C ASN A 255 2.76 -13.67 -25.45
N GLU A 256 2.06 -13.02 -24.52
CA GLU A 256 1.80 -11.57 -24.57
C GLU A 256 3.08 -10.76 -24.36
N TYR A 257 3.94 -11.18 -23.44
CA TYR A 257 5.17 -10.45 -23.09
C TYR A 257 6.41 -10.93 -23.86
N THR A 258 6.26 -11.77 -24.89
CA THR A 258 7.37 -12.14 -25.78
C THR A 258 7.33 -11.28 -27.05
N ASP A 259 8.43 -10.60 -27.36
CA ASP A 259 8.57 -9.86 -28.62
C ASP A 259 8.86 -10.84 -29.77
N TRP A 260 7.80 -11.38 -30.37
CA TRP A 260 7.87 -12.32 -31.48
C TRP A 260 8.44 -11.73 -32.78
N SER A 261 8.70 -10.43 -32.84
CA SER A 261 9.40 -9.83 -33.99
C SER A 261 10.88 -10.19 -34.03
N LYS A 262 11.45 -10.65 -32.90
CA LYS A 262 12.85 -11.06 -32.77
C LYS A 262 12.97 -12.58 -32.64
N PRO A 263 13.73 -13.25 -33.53
CA PRO A 263 13.90 -14.70 -33.49
C PRO A 263 14.69 -15.16 -32.25
N ASP A 264 15.70 -14.38 -31.85
CA ASP A 264 16.50 -14.64 -30.65
C ASP A 264 16.19 -13.61 -29.57
N GLN A 265 15.79 -14.08 -28.39
CA GLN A 265 15.52 -13.23 -27.24
C GLN A 265 16.82 -13.01 -26.45
N HIS A 266 17.35 -11.79 -26.51
CA HIS A 266 18.48 -11.41 -25.67
C HIS A 266 18.08 -11.47 -24.18
N PRO A 267 18.90 -12.01 -23.26
CA PRO A 267 18.55 -12.15 -21.83
C PRO A 267 18.06 -10.87 -21.16
N ILE A 268 18.59 -9.72 -21.60
CA ILE A 268 18.14 -8.40 -21.14
C ILE A 268 16.69 -8.11 -21.54
N ASN A 269 16.28 -8.45 -22.77
CA ASN A 269 14.90 -8.25 -23.21
C ASN A 269 13.95 -9.18 -22.43
N ILE A 270 14.41 -10.40 -22.10
CA ILE A 270 13.66 -11.34 -21.26
C ILE A 270 13.46 -10.73 -19.87
N LEU A 271 14.49 -10.10 -19.29
CA LEU A 271 14.37 -9.41 -18.01
C LEU A 271 13.34 -8.28 -18.08
N ASP A 272 13.44 -7.40 -19.07
CA ASP A 272 12.57 -6.24 -19.21
C ASP A 272 11.11 -6.66 -19.38
N ALA A 273 10.85 -7.59 -20.28
CA ALA A 273 9.52 -8.15 -20.49
C ALA A 273 8.96 -8.83 -19.22
N THR A 274 9.81 -9.52 -18.46
CA THR A 274 9.42 -10.12 -17.19
C THR A 274 9.11 -9.06 -16.13
N ALA A 275 9.90 -7.98 -16.07
CA ALA A 275 9.66 -6.85 -15.18
C ALA A 275 8.32 -6.17 -15.49
N ASP A 276 8.03 -5.96 -16.78
CA ASP A 276 6.76 -5.40 -17.25
C ASP A 276 5.58 -6.32 -16.89
N ALA A 277 5.67 -7.63 -17.18
CA ALA A 277 4.62 -8.59 -16.84
C ALA A 277 4.30 -8.64 -15.34
N MET A 278 5.32 -8.63 -14.50
CA MET A 278 5.18 -8.66 -13.05
C MET A 278 4.64 -7.33 -12.51
N GLY A 279 5.14 -6.20 -13.02
CA GLY A 279 4.68 -4.86 -12.64
C GLY A 279 3.22 -4.63 -13.02
N ASP A 280 2.84 -5.07 -14.21
CA ASP A 280 1.47 -4.96 -14.71
C ASP A 280 0.50 -5.78 -13.87
N ALA A 281 0.84 -7.03 -13.59
CA ALA A 281 -0.03 -7.91 -12.80
C ALA A 281 -0.18 -7.46 -11.33
N LEU A 282 0.89 -6.95 -10.72
CA LEU A 282 0.91 -6.67 -9.28
C LEU A 282 0.51 -5.23 -8.93
N VAL A 283 0.73 -4.27 -9.83
CA VAL A 283 0.59 -2.84 -9.55
C VAL A 283 -0.26 -2.12 -10.60
N VAL A 284 0.16 -2.13 -11.87
CA VAL A 284 -0.45 -1.28 -12.91
C VAL A 284 -1.90 -1.69 -13.17
N ALA A 285 -2.17 -2.94 -13.54
CA ALA A 285 -3.52 -3.38 -13.86
C ALA A 285 -4.51 -3.21 -12.68
N PRO A 286 -4.17 -3.57 -11.43
CA PRO A 286 -5.01 -3.27 -10.26
C PRO A 286 -5.30 -1.78 -10.05
N LEU A 287 -4.28 -0.90 -10.22
CA LEU A 287 -4.44 0.54 -10.03
C LEU A 287 -5.29 1.16 -11.15
N ILE A 288 -5.06 0.77 -12.41
CA ILE A 288 -5.87 1.21 -13.56
C ILE A 288 -7.32 0.73 -13.40
N ARG A 289 -7.53 -0.50 -12.92
CA ARG A 289 -8.87 -1.01 -12.63
C ARG A 289 -9.57 -0.17 -11.55
N THR A 290 -8.85 0.23 -10.51
CA THR A 290 -9.35 1.14 -9.47
C THR A 290 -9.74 2.50 -10.07
N GLY A 291 -8.88 3.08 -10.90
CA GLY A 291 -9.15 4.32 -11.65
C GLY A 291 -10.38 4.21 -12.54
N ASN A 292 -10.55 3.08 -13.23
CA ASN A 292 -11.69 2.80 -14.10
C ASN A 292 -13.00 2.63 -13.32
N TYR A 293 -12.97 2.05 -12.12
CA TYR A 293 -14.14 2.04 -11.25
C TYR A 293 -14.53 3.46 -10.86
N HIS A 294 -13.57 4.27 -10.41
CA HIS A 294 -13.81 5.63 -9.94
C HIS A 294 -14.32 6.56 -11.05
N SER A 295 -13.65 6.58 -12.21
CA SER A 295 -13.99 7.47 -13.32
C SER A 295 -15.40 7.24 -13.88
N LYS A 296 -15.90 6.00 -13.82
CA LYS A 296 -17.28 5.67 -14.23
C LYS A 296 -18.35 6.28 -13.33
N LEU A 297 -18.04 6.53 -12.06
CA LEU A 297 -18.98 7.10 -11.09
C LEU A 297 -19.19 8.60 -11.30
N HIS A 298 -18.26 9.27 -11.98
CA HIS A 298 -18.16 10.73 -12.02
C HIS A 298 -18.55 11.38 -13.34
N LYS A 299 -19.27 10.66 -14.20
CA LYS A 299 -19.72 11.19 -15.51
C LYS A 299 -20.59 12.46 -15.43
N SER A 300 -21.15 12.79 -14.27
CA SER A 300 -22.04 13.95 -14.05
C SER A 300 -21.67 14.82 -12.83
N SER A 301 -20.57 14.51 -12.12
CA SER A 301 -20.18 15.21 -10.88
C SER A 301 -18.94 16.07 -11.07
N GLN A 302 -18.72 17.05 -10.19
CA GLN A 302 -17.50 17.88 -10.19
C GLN A 302 -16.23 17.15 -9.70
N LYS A 303 -16.33 15.88 -9.27
CA LYS A 303 -15.20 15.11 -8.73
C LYS A 303 -14.36 14.47 -9.83
N GLY A 304 -13.03 14.61 -9.73
CA GLY A 304 -12.07 14.25 -10.78
C GLY A 304 -11.34 12.93 -10.54
N THR A 305 -10.99 12.25 -11.65
CA THR A 305 -10.00 11.16 -11.65
C THR A 305 -8.82 11.59 -12.53
N PHE A 306 -7.65 11.70 -11.94
CA PHE A 306 -6.42 12.09 -12.64
C PHE A 306 -5.42 10.95 -12.61
N MET A 307 -4.59 10.86 -13.64
CA MET A 307 -3.57 9.83 -13.75
C MET A 307 -2.24 10.44 -14.19
N TYR A 308 -1.14 9.98 -13.60
CA TYR A 308 0.21 10.25 -14.06
C TYR A 308 0.99 8.95 -14.32
N VAL A 309 1.97 9.04 -15.21
CA VAL A 309 3.03 8.04 -15.36
C VAL A 309 4.35 8.77 -15.13
N PHE A 310 5.05 8.42 -14.07
CA PHE A 310 6.39 8.94 -13.85
C PHE A 310 7.35 8.17 -14.76
N MET A 311 8.18 8.88 -15.52
CA MET A 311 9.12 8.27 -16.48
C MET A 311 10.54 8.78 -16.30
N TYR A 312 10.75 9.82 -15.49
CA TYR A 312 12.05 10.44 -15.33
C TYR A 312 12.93 9.58 -14.42
N GLN A 313 14.08 9.16 -14.93
CA GLN A 313 15.07 8.40 -14.16
C GLN A 313 16.08 9.36 -13.54
N THR A 314 16.32 9.22 -12.23
CA THR A 314 17.28 10.05 -11.49
C THR A 314 18.70 9.91 -12.05
N GLU A 315 19.38 11.03 -12.26
CA GLU A 315 20.69 11.08 -12.93
C GLU A 315 21.80 10.38 -12.14
N GLU A 316 21.83 10.55 -10.81
CA GLU A 316 22.76 9.85 -9.92
C GLU A 316 22.02 8.80 -9.08
N SER A 317 21.46 7.79 -9.76
CA SER A 317 20.78 6.66 -9.11
C SER A 317 21.74 5.50 -8.83
N TYR A 318 21.51 4.75 -7.75
CA TYR A 318 22.22 3.48 -7.49
C TYR A 318 21.88 2.37 -8.50
N TYR A 319 20.85 2.57 -9.31
CA TYR A 319 20.33 1.60 -10.26
C TYR A 319 20.86 1.84 -11.68
N ALA A 320 20.90 0.78 -12.50
CA ALA A 320 21.34 0.92 -13.87
C ALA A 320 20.42 1.84 -14.67
N GLN A 321 21.02 2.81 -15.37
CA GLN A 321 20.31 3.74 -16.25
C GLN A 321 19.92 3.11 -17.58
N ARG A 322 18.96 2.18 -17.53
CA ARG A 322 18.54 1.41 -18.71
C ARG A 322 17.03 1.35 -18.86
N MET A 323 16.31 0.95 -17.82
CA MET A 323 14.86 0.70 -17.91
C MET A 323 13.98 1.93 -17.62
N GLY A 324 14.59 3.11 -17.44
CA GLY A 324 13.89 4.31 -17.01
C GLY A 324 13.62 4.28 -15.50
N CYS A 325 12.59 5.01 -15.07
CA CYS A 325 12.34 5.16 -13.65
C CYS A 325 11.79 3.87 -13.02
N ILE A 326 12.26 3.55 -11.83
CA ILE A 326 11.81 2.39 -11.07
C ILE A 326 10.86 2.79 -9.93
N HIS A 327 10.16 1.80 -9.39
CA HIS A 327 9.25 1.95 -8.25
C HIS A 327 9.86 2.79 -7.12
N GLY A 328 9.21 3.91 -6.80
CA GLY A 328 9.60 4.82 -5.72
C GLY A 328 10.57 5.94 -6.11
N GLU A 329 11.03 6.02 -7.36
CA GLU A 329 11.85 7.16 -7.82
C GLU A 329 11.04 8.44 -7.99
N ASP A 330 9.70 8.41 -7.95
CA ASP A 330 8.84 9.59 -7.92
C ASP A 330 8.79 10.27 -6.53
N VAL A 331 8.97 9.49 -5.46
CA VAL A 331 8.86 9.94 -4.06
C VAL A 331 9.80 11.12 -3.72
N PRO A 332 11.11 11.11 -4.06
CA PRO A 332 12.00 12.22 -3.76
C PRO A 332 11.53 13.56 -4.37
N TYR A 333 10.99 13.53 -5.59
CA TYR A 333 10.52 14.73 -6.30
C TYR A 333 9.24 15.30 -5.68
N ILE A 334 8.39 14.45 -5.12
CA ILE A 334 7.15 14.86 -4.42
C ILE A 334 7.46 15.51 -3.07
N PHE A 335 8.48 15.02 -2.37
CA PHE A 335 8.90 15.57 -1.08
C PHE A 335 9.92 16.72 -1.17
N GLY A 336 10.26 17.16 -2.38
CA GLY A 336 11.16 18.30 -2.57
C GLY A 336 12.63 17.98 -2.31
N ALA A 337 13.04 16.71 -2.34
CA ALA A 337 14.43 16.33 -2.06
C ALA A 337 15.46 16.98 -2.99
N PRO A 338 15.20 17.15 -4.30
CA PRO A 338 16.09 17.91 -5.18
C PRO A 338 16.29 19.38 -4.81
N LEU A 339 15.44 19.95 -3.96
CA LEU A 339 15.51 21.36 -3.55
C LEU A 339 16.26 21.58 -2.24
N VAL A 340 16.51 20.50 -1.48
CA VAL A 340 17.12 20.58 -0.16
C VAL A 340 18.23 19.54 0.02
N ASN A 341 19.42 20.00 0.40
CA ASN A 341 20.58 19.11 0.59
C ASN A 341 20.55 18.33 1.92
N SER A 342 19.49 18.45 2.72
CA SER A 342 19.43 18.00 4.12
C SER A 342 18.54 16.78 4.38
N LEU A 343 17.80 16.28 3.38
CA LEU A 343 16.96 15.09 3.57
C LEU A 343 17.82 13.82 3.53
N SER A 344 18.33 13.44 4.71
CA SER A 344 19.30 12.35 4.88
C SER A 344 18.91 10.97 4.34
N HIS A 345 17.62 10.75 4.06
CA HIS A 345 17.08 9.49 3.55
C HIS A 345 17.08 9.39 2.02
N PHE A 346 17.26 10.49 1.30
CA PHE A 346 17.30 10.52 -0.16
C PHE A 346 18.73 10.69 -0.68
N HIS A 347 18.91 10.41 -1.97
CA HIS A 347 20.15 10.74 -2.68
C HIS A 347 20.48 12.23 -2.51
N ARG A 348 21.76 12.58 -2.48
CA ARG A 348 22.20 13.95 -2.16
C ARG A 348 22.53 14.78 -3.39
N ASN A 349 22.73 14.13 -4.54
CA ASN A 349 23.21 14.79 -5.75
C ASN A 349 22.09 14.81 -6.78
N PHE A 350 21.38 15.94 -6.82
CA PHE A 350 20.38 16.20 -7.84
C PHE A 350 20.85 17.33 -8.76
N SER A 351 20.56 17.20 -10.04
CA SER A 351 20.85 18.21 -11.05
C SER A 351 19.88 19.39 -10.94
N ARG A 352 20.20 20.52 -11.57
CA ARG A 352 19.30 21.69 -11.59
C ARG A 352 17.97 21.38 -12.28
N SER A 353 17.99 20.54 -13.31
CA SER A 353 16.78 20.07 -13.99
C SER A 353 15.90 19.24 -13.07
N GLU A 354 16.49 18.41 -12.22
CA GLU A 354 15.75 17.62 -11.21
C GLU A 354 15.11 18.51 -10.15
N GLY A 355 15.76 19.62 -9.79
CA GLY A 355 15.17 20.70 -8.99
C GLY A 355 13.90 21.27 -9.63
N SER A 356 13.98 21.70 -10.88
CA SER A 356 12.81 22.23 -11.61
C SER A 356 11.70 21.19 -11.80
N LEU A 357 12.04 19.91 -12.01
CA LEU A 357 11.07 18.82 -12.07
C LEU A 357 10.34 18.66 -10.72
N SER A 358 11.09 18.69 -9.60
CA SER A 358 10.50 18.59 -8.26
C SER A 358 9.54 19.76 -7.97
N GLU A 359 9.89 20.99 -8.36
CA GLU A 359 8.98 22.14 -8.24
C GLU A 359 7.68 21.93 -9.03
N ALA A 360 7.78 21.43 -10.27
CA ALA A 360 6.62 21.15 -11.10
C ALA A 360 5.73 20.05 -10.48
N VAL A 361 6.33 18.95 -10.02
CA VAL A 361 5.64 17.83 -9.36
C VAL A 361 4.92 18.31 -8.10
N MET A 362 5.61 19.02 -7.20
CA MET A 362 4.99 19.58 -6.00
C MET A 362 3.86 20.57 -6.34
N THR A 363 3.98 21.33 -7.43
CA THR A 363 2.93 22.23 -7.89
C THR A 363 1.68 21.44 -8.29
N TYR A 364 1.82 20.35 -9.03
CA TYR A 364 0.68 19.48 -9.35
C TYR A 364 0.04 18.86 -8.11
N TRP A 365 0.83 18.29 -7.20
CA TRP A 365 0.30 17.66 -5.97
C TRP A 365 -0.39 18.67 -5.06
N THR A 366 0.19 19.85 -4.87
CA THR A 366 -0.41 20.88 -4.02
C THR A 366 -1.61 21.54 -4.68
N ASN A 367 -1.65 21.68 -6.01
CA ASN A 367 -2.84 22.15 -6.72
C ASN A 367 -4.00 21.14 -6.60
N PHE A 368 -3.71 19.84 -6.79
CA PHE A 368 -4.67 18.77 -6.54
C PHE A 368 -5.19 18.83 -5.10
N ALA A 369 -4.30 18.96 -4.11
CA ALA A 369 -4.69 19.06 -2.71
C ALA A 369 -5.54 20.31 -2.39
N LYS A 370 -5.30 21.43 -3.09
CA LYS A 370 -6.05 22.69 -2.89
C LYS A 370 -7.42 22.63 -3.57
N TYR A 371 -7.47 22.18 -4.82
CA TYR A 371 -8.60 22.43 -5.72
C TYR A 371 -9.35 21.17 -6.15
N GLY A 372 -8.71 20.00 -6.16
CA GLY A 372 -9.27 18.80 -6.79
C GLY A 372 -8.79 18.70 -8.22
#